data_AF-A0AA88IT07-F1
#
_entry.id   AF-A0AA88IT07-F1
#
_cell.length_a   1.000
_cell.length_b   1.000
_cell.length_c   1.000
_cell.angle_alpha   90.00
_cell.angle_beta   90.00
_cell.angle_gamma   90.00
#
_symmetry.space_group_name_H-M   'P 1'
#
loop_
_entity.id
_entity.type
_entity.pdbx_description
1 polymer ?
#
loop_
_entity_poly.entity_id
_entity_poly.type
_entity_poly.pdbx_seq_one_letter_code
_entity_poly.pdbx_strand_id
1 'polypeptide(L)'
;MSSKAVSSIPKLVQSTAKYAAAAALPKADAPPKKEAKIKKFNIYRWDPDKNGDKPHLQTYEVDLNTCGPMVLDALIKIKNDLDSTLTFRRSCREGICGSCAMNINGVNTLACIR
;
A
#
# COMPACT_ATOMS: atom_id res chain seq x y z
N MET A 1 -70.47 -9.60 10.71
CA MET A 1 -69.87 -8.39 11.33
C MET A 1 -68.41 -8.41 10.92
N SER A 2 -67.92 -7.69 9.90
CA SER A 2 -68.05 -6.26 9.69
C SER A 2 -67.95 -5.92 8.19
N SER A 3 -68.84 -5.03 7.76
CA SER A 3 -68.80 -4.02 6.69
C SER A 3 -67.56 -3.97 5.78
N LYS A 4 -67.74 -4.10 4.45
CA LYS A 4 -67.86 -3.00 3.44
C LYS A 4 -66.64 -2.04 3.49
N ALA A 5 -65.92 -1.72 2.42
CA ALA A 5 -66.36 -1.42 1.07
C ALA A 5 -65.22 -1.54 0.03
N VAL A 6 -65.60 -1.96 -1.18
CA VAL A 6 -64.88 -1.78 -2.45
C VAL A 6 -65.24 -0.39 -2.99
N SER A 7 -64.25 0.42 -3.39
CA SER A 7 -64.35 1.55 -4.34
C SER A 7 -63.06 2.37 -4.22
N SER A 8 -62.36 2.88 -5.22
CA SER A 8 -62.29 2.77 -6.69
C SER A 8 -61.19 3.77 -7.13
N ILE A 9 -60.54 3.55 -8.29
CA ILE A 9 -59.88 4.58 -9.15
C ILE A 9 -58.47 5.08 -8.68
N PRO A 10 -57.48 5.38 -9.59
CA PRO A 10 -57.01 4.69 -10.79
C PRO A 10 -55.45 4.58 -10.87
N LYS A 11 -54.95 3.92 -11.92
CA LYS A 11 -53.59 4.10 -12.44
C LYS A 11 -53.43 5.52 -13.03
N LEU A 12 -52.39 6.26 -12.64
CA LEU A 12 -51.85 7.41 -13.38
C LEU A 12 -50.32 7.43 -13.15
N VAL A 13 -49.54 6.81 -14.04
CA VAL A 13 -48.71 7.50 -15.05
C VAL A 13 -47.58 8.34 -14.43
N GLN A 14 -46.38 7.76 -14.50
CA GLN A 14 -45.09 8.35 -14.86
C GLN A 14 -44.65 9.70 -14.24
N SER A 15 -43.44 9.64 -13.67
CA SER A 15 -42.35 10.58 -13.87
C SER A 15 -42.60 12.05 -13.50
N THR A 16 -42.02 12.48 -12.38
CA THR A 16 -41.02 13.56 -12.43
C THR A 16 -40.08 13.43 -11.23
N ALA A 17 -38.79 13.35 -11.55
CA ALA A 17 -37.70 13.40 -10.62
C ALA A 17 -37.79 14.65 -9.74
N LYS A 18 -37.78 14.46 -8.42
CA LYS A 18 -37.41 15.50 -7.44
C LYS A 18 -36.41 14.89 -6.46
N TYR A 19 -35.19 14.69 -6.94
CA TYR A 19 -34.04 14.56 -6.05
C TYR A 19 -33.84 15.91 -5.36
N ALA A 20 -34.27 16.00 -4.10
CA ALA A 20 -33.98 17.14 -3.25
C ALA A 20 -32.49 17.11 -2.86
N ALA A 21 -31.91 18.31 -2.86
CA ALA A 21 -30.48 18.61 -2.87
C ALA A 21 -29.62 17.79 -1.89
N ALA A 22 -28.56 17.17 -2.43
CA ALA A 22 -27.43 16.71 -1.64
C ALA A 22 -26.71 17.94 -1.05
N ALA A 23 -26.78 18.09 0.28
CA ALA A 23 -25.95 19.05 0.99
C ALA A 23 -24.48 18.72 0.72
N ALA A 24 -23.75 19.66 0.13
CA ALA A 24 -22.32 19.53 -0.09
C ALA A 24 -21.62 19.44 1.28
N LEU A 25 -21.03 18.28 1.55
CA LEU A 25 -20.08 18.12 2.66
C LEU A 25 -18.91 19.10 2.44
N PRO A 26 -18.43 19.80 3.47
CA PRO A 26 -17.23 20.61 3.35
C PRO A 26 -16.07 19.70 2.93
N LYS A 27 -15.33 20.08 1.88
CA LYS A 27 -14.10 19.41 1.51
C LYS A 27 -13.17 19.47 2.72
N ALA A 28 -12.90 18.32 3.33
CA ALA A 28 -11.86 18.23 4.34
C ALA A 28 -10.55 18.60 3.66
N ASP A 29 -9.97 19.74 4.03
CA ASP A 29 -8.62 20.09 3.63
C ASP A 29 -7.70 18.94 4.03
N ALA A 30 -6.93 18.45 3.05
CA ALA A 30 -6.01 17.35 3.25
C ALA A 30 -5.10 17.68 4.45
N PRO A 31 -4.86 16.74 5.38
CA PRO A 31 -3.96 16.99 6.49
C PRO A 31 -2.59 17.44 5.96
N PRO A 32 -1.90 18.38 6.66
CA PRO A 32 -0.63 18.92 6.20
C PRO A 32 0.35 17.76 5.94
N LYS A 33 0.89 17.73 4.72
CA LYS A 33 1.83 16.70 4.28
C LYS A 33 3.07 16.77 5.18
N LYS A 34 3.27 15.76 6.04
CA LYS A 34 4.48 15.65 6.86
C LYS A 34 5.72 15.75 5.96
N GLU A 35 6.71 16.53 6.38
CA GLU A 35 7.98 16.68 5.66
C GLU A 35 8.63 15.31 5.41
N ALA A 36 8.99 15.04 4.16
CA ALA A 36 9.50 13.74 3.73
C ALA A 36 10.79 13.37 4.49
N LYS A 37 10.78 12.18 5.11
CA LYS A 37 11.93 11.67 5.85
C LYS A 37 12.68 10.68 5.00
N ILE A 38 13.52 11.20 4.11
CA ILE A 38 14.25 10.37 3.14
C ILE A 38 15.39 9.60 3.81
N LYS A 39 15.40 8.28 3.61
CA LYS A 39 16.48 7.39 4.03
C LYS A 39 17.09 6.69 2.82
N LYS A 40 18.42 6.61 2.81
CA LYS A 40 19.18 5.91 1.76
C LYS A 40 19.45 4.46 2.16
N PHE A 41 19.19 3.54 1.25
CA PHE A 41 19.46 2.11 1.37
C PHE A 41 20.47 1.70 0.31
N ASN A 42 21.62 1.18 0.73
CA ASN A 42 22.62 0.62 -0.18
C ASN A 42 22.43 -0.89 -0.22
N ILE A 43 21.98 -1.39 -1.37
CA ILE A 43 21.60 -2.79 -1.55
C ILE A 43 22.57 -3.45 -2.52
N TYR A 44 23.05 -4.63 -2.14
CA TYR A 44 23.87 -5.47 -3.01
C TYR A 44 23.06 -6.03 -4.17
N ARG A 45 23.55 -5.84 -5.38
CA ARG A 45 22.93 -6.26 -6.63
C ARG A 45 23.90 -7.11 -7.42
N TRP A 46 23.36 -8.17 -8.00
CA TRP A 46 24.03 -9.03 -8.95
C TRP A 46 22.97 -9.77 -9.75
N ASP A 47 23.16 -9.87 -11.06
CA ASP A 47 22.26 -10.55 -11.98
C ASP A 47 22.95 -11.79 -12.59
N PRO A 48 22.51 -13.02 -12.26
CA PRO A 48 23.11 -14.25 -12.79
C PRO A 48 22.95 -14.41 -14.31
N ASP A 49 21.91 -13.79 -14.90
CA ASP A 49 21.59 -13.96 -16.31
C ASP A 49 22.39 -12.98 -17.20
N LYS A 50 23.01 -11.96 -16.58
CA LYS A 50 23.89 -11.02 -17.27
C LYS A 50 25.33 -11.51 -17.22
N ASN A 51 25.80 -12.05 -18.34
CA ASN A 51 27.19 -12.47 -18.51
C ASN A 51 28.17 -11.34 -18.22
N GLY A 52 29.09 -11.58 -17.28
CA GLY A 52 30.12 -10.63 -16.89
C GLY A 52 29.68 -9.54 -15.90
N ASP A 53 28.45 -9.60 -15.38
CA ASP A 53 28.00 -8.66 -14.36
C ASP A 53 28.79 -8.85 -13.05
N LYS A 54 29.31 -7.73 -12.53
CA LYS A 54 30.04 -7.71 -11.26
C LYS A 54 29.10 -7.24 -10.17
N PRO A 55 29.16 -7.87 -8.99
CA PRO A 55 28.34 -7.40 -7.90
C PRO A 55 28.64 -5.95 -7.52
N HIS A 56 27.59 -5.18 -7.30
CA HIS A 56 27.67 -3.76 -7.03
C HIS A 56 26.66 -3.34 -5.97
N LEU A 57 26.88 -2.16 -5.38
CA LEU A 57 25.92 -1.53 -4.48
C LEU A 57 25.08 -0.53 -5.25
N GLN A 58 23.77 -0.66 -5.16
CA GLN A 58 22.82 0.31 -5.69
C GLN A 58 22.14 1.04 -4.53
N THR A 59 22.05 2.37 -4.65
CA THR A 59 21.41 3.22 -3.64
C THR A 59 19.97 3.51 -4.02
N TYR A 60 19.06 3.34 -3.05
CA TYR A 60 17.65 3.71 -3.15
C TYR A 60 17.29 4.72 -2.07
N GLU A 61 16.44 5.68 -2.42
CA GLU A 61 15.94 6.68 -1.49
C GLU A 61 14.46 6.39 -1.18
N VAL A 62 14.16 6.21 0.10
CA VAL A 62 12.81 5.83 0.57
C VAL A 62 12.34 6.84 1.61
N ASP A 63 11.13 7.35 1.43
CA ASP A 63 10.46 8.18 2.44
C ASP A 63 9.91 7.32 3.58
N LEU A 64 10.47 7.48 4.78
CA LEU A 64 10.09 6.77 5.99
C LEU A 64 8.68 7.13 6.48
N ASN A 65 8.10 8.27 6.07
CA ASN A 65 6.71 8.59 6.43
C ASN A 65 5.69 7.74 5.67
N THR A 66 6.07 7.19 4.52
CA THR A 66 5.22 6.35 3.66
C THR A 66 5.69 4.89 3.64
N CYS A 67 6.54 4.52 4.60
CA CYS A 67 7.10 3.19 4.75
C CYS A 67 6.77 2.63 6.14
N GLY A 68 6.62 1.32 6.24
CA GLY A 68 6.55 0.64 7.53
C GLY A 68 7.86 0.77 8.33
N PRO A 69 7.84 0.42 9.62
CA PRO A 69 8.97 0.63 10.52
C PRO A 69 10.14 -0.33 10.26
N MET A 70 9.91 -1.49 9.61
CA MET A 70 10.91 -2.53 9.44
C MET A 70 11.70 -2.38 8.14
N VAL A 71 12.92 -2.89 8.10
CA VAL A 71 13.73 -2.89 6.86
C VAL A 71 13.06 -3.70 5.75
N LEU A 72 12.35 -4.78 6.08
CA LEU A 72 11.57 -5.53 5.09
C LEU A 72 10.52 -4.67 4.39
N ASP A 73 9.89 -3.73 5.10
CA ASP A 73 8.89 -2.84 4.51
C ASP A 73 9.53 -1.91 3.48
N ALA A 74 10.73 -1.39 3.79
CA ALA A 74 11.51 -0.59 2.85
C ALA A 74 11.90 -1.40 1.61
N LEU A 75 12.35 -2.66 1.78
CA LEU A 75 12.67 -3.54 0.65
C LEU A 75 11.46 -3.82 -0.24
N ILE A 76 10.29 -4.06 0.36
CA ILE A 76 9.03 -4.26 -0.38
C ILE A 76 8.64 -2.98 -1.11
N LYS A 77 8.76 -1.82 -0.45
CA LYS A 77 8.45 -0.52 -1.07
C LYS A 77 9.37 -0.23 -2.26
N ILE A 78 10.67 -0.45 -2.11
CA ILE A 78 11.63 -0.32 -3.21
C ILE A 78 11.22 -1.25 -4.36
N LYS A 79 10.90 -2.52 -4.07
CA LYS A 79 10.50 -3.47 -5.11
C LYS A 79 9.22 -3.06 -5.84
N ASN A 80 8.23 -2.55 -5.12
CA ASN A 80 6.93 -2.24 -5.69
C ASN A 80 6.92 -0.91 -6.45
N ASP A 81 7.60 0.11 -5.91
CA ASP A 81 7.44 1.49 -6.37
C ASP A 81 8.64 2.01 -7.19
N LEU A 82 9.85 1.46 -6.97
CA LEU A 82 11.09 1.99 -7.54
C LEU A 82 11.77 1.03 -8.52
N ASP A 83 11.93 -0.24 -8.14
CA ASP A 83 12.66 -1.25 -8.91
C ASP A 83 12.13 -2.67 -8.67
N SER A 84 11.28 -3.13 -9.58
CA SER A 84 10.69 -4.47 -9.53
C SER A 84 11.68 -5.61 -9.74
N THR A 85 12.91 -5.34 -10.19
CA THR A 85 13.96 -6.35 -10.37
C THR A 85 14.67 -6.70 -9.06
N LEU A 86 14.51 -5.89 -8.01
CA LEU A 86 15.06 -6.20 -6.68
C LEU A 86 14.47 -7.51 -6.15
N THR A 87 15.33 -8.47 -5.82
CA THR A 87 14.91 -9.82 -5.43
C THR A 87 15.44 -10.20 -4.05
N PHE A 88 14.55 -10.67 -3.18
CA PHE A 88 14.86 -11.14 -1.82
C PHE A 88 13.79 -12.13 -1.37
N ARG A 89 14.12 -12.98 -0.39
CA ARG A 89 13.20 -13.96 0.17
C ARG A 89 12.42 -13.37 1.35
N ARG A 90 11.12 -13.69 1.44
CA ARG A 90 10.24 -13.29 2.55
C ARG A 90 9.00 -14.19 2.62
N SER A 91 8.47 -14.38 3.83
CA SER A 91 7.19 -15.09 4.05
C SER A 91 6.41 -14.53 5.24
N CYS A 92 6.76 -14.93 6.48
CA CYS A 92 5.93 -14.69 7.69
C CYS A 92 5.80 -13.23 8.17
N ARG A 93 6.78 -12.36 7.88
CA ARG A 93 6.87 -10.97 8.38
C ARG A 93 6.94 -10.78 9.91
N GLU A 94 6.98 -11.84 10.70
CA GLU A 94 7.00 -11.77 12.18
C GLU A 94 8.21 -12.48 12.81
N GLY A 95 9.20 -12.86 11.99
CA GLY A 95 10.47 -13.42 12.44
C GLY A 95 10.49 -14.93 12.68
N ILE A 96 9.38 -15.65 12.48
CA ILE A 96 9.32 -17.09 12.78
C ILE A 96 9.96 -17.98 11.71
N CYS A 97 9.85 -17.65 10.42
CA CYS A 97 10.27 -18.54 9.33
C CYS A 97 11.76 -18.41 8.91
N GLY A 98 12.47 -17.38 9.38
CA GLY A 98 13.87 -17.12 8.99
C GLY A 98 14.12 -16.76 7.51
N SER A 99 13.09 -16.68 6.65
CA SER A 99 13.29 -16.52 5.19
C SER A 99 13.94 -15.20 4.78
N CYS A 100 13.88 -14.14 5.61
CA CYS A 100 14.44 -12.83 5.31
C CYS A 100 15.74 -12.53 6.08
N ALA A 101 16.51 -13.58 6.38
CA ALA A 101 17.84 -13.44 6.95
C ALA A 101 18.80 -12.77 5.97
N MET A 102 19.43 -11.67 6.39
CA MET A 102 20.41 -10.92 5.60
C MET A 102 21.31 -10.08 6.52
N ASN A 103 22.40 -9.54 5.95
CA ASN A 103 23.26 -8.61 6.67
C ASN A 103 22.68 -7.18 6.55
N ILE A 104 22.39 -6.56 7.70
CA ILE A 104 21.89 -5.18 7.79
C ILE A 104 22.84 -4.40 8.68
N ASN A 105 23.48 -3.36 8.12
CA ASN A 105 24.46 -2.53 8.83
C ASN A 105 25.59 -3.35 9.50
N GLY A 106 26.07 -4.41 8.84
CA GLY A 106 27.15 -5.27 9.34
C GLY A 106 26.69 -6.42 10.23
N VAL A 107 25.43 -6.45 10.67
CA VAL A 107 24.90 -7.50 11.55
C VAL A 107 23.95 -8.42 10.79
N ASN A 108 24.15 -9.74 10.92
CA ASN A 108 23.22 -10.72 10.38
C ASN A 108 21.96 -10.76 11.24
N THR A 109 20.82 -10.47 10.63
CA THR A 109 19.53 -10.36 11.32
C THR A 109 18.39 -10.67 10.35
N LEU A 110 17.16 -10.72 10.86
CA LEU A 110 15.96 -10.87 10.06
C LEU A 110 15.40 -9.49 9.71
N ALA A 111 15.23 -9.20 8.41
CA ALA A 111 14.77 -7.89 7.95
C ALA A 111 13.34 -7.53 8.43
N CYS A 112 12.51 -8.52 8.79
CA CYS A 112 11.12 -8.28 9.18
C CYS A 112 10.93 -7.87 10.65
N ILE A 113 11.96 -7.94 11.47
CA ILE A 113 11.91 -7.56 12.90
C ILE A 113 12.99 -6.52 13.24
N ARG A 114 13.57 -5.89 12.22
CA ARG A 114 14.72 -5.01 12.39
C ARG A 114 14.64 -3.71 11.65
#